data_AF-A0AAN6MYY7-F1
#
_entry.id   AF-A0AAN6MYY7-F1
#
_cell.length_a   1.000
_cell.length_b   1.000
_cell.length_c   1.000
_cell.angle_alpha   90.00
_cell.angle_beta   90.00
_cell.angle_gamma   90.00
#
_symmetry.space_group_name_H-M   'P 1'
#
loop_
_entity.id
_entity.type
_entity.pdbx_description
1 polymer ?
#
loop_
_entity_poly.entity_id
_entity_poly.type
_entity_poly.pdbx_seq_one_letter_code
_entity_poly.pdbx_strand_id
1 'polypeptide(L)'
;MLMRLQHGLSSLAVGAALAHVVLAGSRAWEAPLTHLISSERHQFQVDAAGHAIVDNATEAHLAKRYLSIQPTAGTSGFKIWPNSVISYCFETQDARDKLMEKLELAIETWRSDGEGGPGLHRDVYKYMEVFDPGSDCVNNDQRDRVLVISYNPDGKLSTTIGMPSLDADNPDYKGPTMALSDAAGIGMLDTVANYAHEIGHAWGLYHEHQNINYWGPPYNTGTISSGIFGDHFDCTVLKDYPDALSRAQQGDTPDDVQLLCKFRGVAAKYKFSAVDWLPVLGGTRMHAGAGGVGQSTPGYANVDWDSIMLYPSGAGGIGNAVPPGGDSDQRANVLLRNDGARMKINLVPSALDIQGVRQLYEGNFGTGTGAFAGLPVMPNSKNSKWFSRFKDKFKKKKGC
;
A
#
# COMPACT_ATOMS: atom_id res chain seq x y z
N MET A 1 -40.78 55.57 -33.05
CA MET A 1 -39.61 54.93 -33.69
C MET A 1 -38.90 54.16 -32.60
N LEU A 2 -39.10 52.84 -32.55
CA LEU A 2 -38.57 51.94 -31.52
C LEU A 2 -37.10 51.61 -31.81
N MET A 3 -36.23 51.67 -30.80
CA MET A 3 -34.98 50.93 -30.79
C MET A 3 -34.89 50.12 -29.49
N ARG A 4 -35.05 48.80 -29.62
CA ARG A 4 -34.76 47.79 -28.59
C ARG A 4 -33.26 47.51 -28.63
N LEU A 5 -32.56 47.70 -27.52
CA LEU A 5 -31.26 47.05 -27.29
C LEU A 5 -31.51 45.64 -26.76
N GLN A 6 -31.09 44.63 -27.51
CA GLN A 6 -30.95 43.26 -27.04
C GLN A 6 -29.63 43.15 -26.26
N HIS A 7 -29.70 42.70 -25.01
CA HIS A 7 -28.55 42.12 -24.31
C HIS A 7 -28.74 40.60 -24.32
N GLY A 8 -27.92 39.91 -25.12
CA GLY A 8 -27.80 38.46 -25.07
C GLY A 8 -26.88 38.07 -23.92
N LEU A 9 -27.43 37.47 -22.87
CA LEU A 9 -26.67 36.68 -21.91
C LEU A 9 -26.22 35.39 -22.61
N SER A 10 -24.93 35.29 -22.91
CA SER A 10 -24.31 34.01 -23.25
C SER A 10 -23.86 33.34 -21.96
N SER A 11 -24.63 32.33 -21.53
CA SER A 11 -24.25 31.43 -20.44
C SER A 11 -23.17 30.49 -20.94
N LEU A 12 -21.90 30.79 -20.63
CA LEU A 12 -20.79 29.84 -20.74
C LEU A 12 -20.84 28.91 -19.53
N ALA A 13 -21.41 27.72 -19.74
CA ALA A 13 -21.30 26.62 -18.80
C ALA A 13 -19.85 26.10 -18.83
N VAL A 14 -19.06 26.48 -17.84
CA VAL A 14 -17.74 25.89 -17.59
C VAL A 14 -17.98 24.54 -16.91
N GLY A 15 -17.82 23.46 -17.66
CA GLY A 15 -17.79 22.11 -17.11
C GLY A 15 -16.49 21.91 -16.34
N ALA A 16 -16.58 21.85 -15.01
CA ALA A 16 -15.47 21.43 -14.15
C ALA A 16 -15.24 19.92 -14.35
N ALA A 17 -14.13 19.56 -15.00
CA ALA A 17 -13.65 18.18 -15.03
C ALA A 17 -13.05 17.84 -13.66
N LEU A 18 -13.75 17.01 -12.89
CA LEU A 18 -13.29 16.52 -11.59
C LEU A 18 -12.06 15.62 -11.76
N ALA A 19 -10.97 16.02 -11.12
CA ALA A 19 -9.71 15.28 -11.07
C ALA A 19 -9.91 13.95 -10.35
N HIS A 20 -9.50 12.85 -10.99
CA HIS A 20 -9.55 11.51 -10.44
C HIS A 20 -8.46 11.35 -9.38
N VAL A 21 -8.82 10.98 -8.16
CA VAL A 21 -7.84 10.55 -7.15
C VAL A 21 -7.87 9.01 -7.11
N VAL A 22 -7.11 8.38 -8.03
CA VAL A 22 -6.74 6.97 -7.85
C VAL A 22 -5.62 6.96 -6.83
N LEU A 23 -5.94 6.64 -5.57
CA LEU A 23 -4.95 6.51 -4.50
C LEU A 23 -4.22 5.17 -4.65
N ALA A 24 -2.90 5.27 -4.87
CA ALA A 24 -1.89 4.22 -4.99
C ALA A 24 -1.81 3.48 -6.35
N GLY A 25 -1.74 4.24 -7.45
CA GLY A 25 -1.36 3.68 -8.75
C GLY A 25 -0.31 4.50 -9.46
N SER A 26 0.86 3.90 -9.66
CA SER A 26 1.99 4.58 -10.28
C SER A 26 2.08 4.25 -11.76
N ARG A 27 2.03 5.29 -12.60
CA ARG A 27 2.37 5.24 -14.02
C ARG A 27 3.88 5.26 -14.28
N ALA A 28 4.72 5.30 -13.24
CA ALA A 28 6.16 5.48 -13.39
C ALA A 28 6.90 4.21 -13.90
N TRP A 29 6.18 3.13 -14.13
CA TRP A 29 6.71 1.78 -14.12
C TRP A 29 6.77 1.11 -15.52
N GLU A 30 6.92 1.82 -16.64
CA GLU A 30 6.90 1.16 -17.96
C GLU A 30 8.27 0.52 -18.37
N ALA A 31 8.24 -0.61 -19.10
CA ALA A 31 9.32 -1.60 -19.27
C ALA A 31 9.91 -1.80 -20.69
N PRO A 32 11.15 -2.35 -20.81
CA PRO A 32 11.64 -3.16 -21.95
C PRO A 32 12.07 -4.62 -21.58
N LEU A 33 12.02 -5.55 -22.55
CA LEU A 33 11.91 -7.04 -22.41
C LEU A 33 13.20 -7.87 -22.15
N THR A 34 13.15 -8.93 -21.28
CA THR A 34 13.66 -10.36 -21.43
C THR A 34 13.77 -11.19 -20.09
N HIS A 35 13.91 -12.53 -20.18
CA HIS A 35 13.56 -13.62 -19.22
C HIS A 35 14.52 -14.00 -18.04
N LEU A 36 13.98 -14.63 -16.97
CA LEU A 36 14.68 -15.12 -15.74
C LEU A 36 14.24 -16.53 -15.23
N ILE A 37 15.03 -17.12 -14.31
CA ILE A 37 15.02 -18.51 -13.79
C ILE A 37 14.84 -18.56 -12.24
N SER A 38 14.32 -19.68 -11.69
CA SER A 38 13.77 -19.93 -10.33
C SER A 38 14.74 -20.52 -9.27
N SER A 39 14.40 -20.46 -7.96
CA SER A 39 15.13 -21.02 -6.80
C SER A 39 14.24 -21.71 -5.73
N GLU A 40 14.84 -22.64 -4.96
CA GLU A 40 14.25 -23.75 -4.17
C GLU A 40 13.78 -23.47 -2.71
N ARG A 41 12.96 -24.39 -2.16
CA ARG A 41 12.24 -24.37 -0.86
C ARG A 41 12.98 -25.06 0.32
N HIS A 42 12.76 -24.59 1.56
CA HIS A 42 13.13 -25.26 2.83
C HIS A 42 11.99 -25.20 3.89
N GLN A 43 11.99 -26.10 4.90
CA GLN A 43 10.93 -26.27 5.95
C GLN A 43 11.40 -25.82 7.36
N PHE A 44 10.46 -25.32 8.20
CA PHE A 44 10.73 -24.79 9.57
C PHE A 44 9.76 -25.30 10.66
N GLN A 45 10.16 -25.10 11.93
CA GLN A 45 9.47 -25.52 13.16
C GLN A 45 8.52 -24.44 13.72
N VAL A 46 7.38 -24.87 14.27
CA VAL A 46 6.29 -24.01 14.77
C VAL A 46 5.87 -24.45 16.18
N ASP A 47 5.25 -23.55 16.95
CA ASP A 47 4.64 -23.83 18.25
C ASP A 47 3.37 -24.69 18.10
N ALA A 48 2.77 -25.07 19.23
CA ALA A 48 1.57 -25.92 19.25
C ALA A 48 0.33 -25.29 18.59
N ALA A 49 0.38 -23.99 18.27
CA ALA A 49 -0.66 -23.24 17.56
C ALA A 49 -0.26 -22.85 16.13
N GLY A 50 0.91 -23.29 15.64
CA GLY A 50 1.41 -23.00 14.29
C GLY A 50 2.20 -21.70 14.17
N HIS A 51 2.38 -20.94 15.25
CA HIS A 51 3.19 -19.71 15.22
C HIS A 51 4.68 -20.09 15.27
N ALA A 52 5.55 -19.43 14.51
CA ALA A 52 6.97 -19.58 14.81
C ALA A 52 7.23 -19.02 16.22
N ILE A 53 8.03 -19.74 16.98
CA ILE A 53 8.31 -19.42 18.38
C ILE A 53 9.06 -18.08 18.44
N VAL A 54 8.47 -17.06 19.07
CA VAL A 54 9.05 -15.70 19.21
C VAL A 54 9.73 -15.57 20.57
N ASP A 55 10.96 -15.04 20.60
CA ASP A 55 11.68 -14.69 21.84
C ASP A 55 11.27 -13.28 22.33
N ASN A 56 11.16 -13.12 23.65
CA ASN A 56 10.54 -11.98 24.34
C ASN A 56 11.46 -10.74 24.44
N ALA A 57 12.68 -10.81 23.90
CA ALA A 57 13.66 -9.71 23.92
C ALA A 57 13.38 -8.60 22.87
N THR A 58 12.35 -8.78 22.03
CA THR A 58 12.13 -7.97 20.83
C THR A 58 11.39 -6.65 21.09
N GLU A 59 10.63 -6.50 22.19
CA GLU A 59 9.70 -5.36 22.40
C GLU A 59 10.33 -3.95 22.33
N ALA A 60 11.58 -3.77 22.74
CA ALA A 60 12.24 -2.45 22.68
C ALA A 60 12.67 -2.05 21.25
N HIS A 61 12.79 -3.02 20.34
CA HIS A 61 13.09 -2.78 18.92
C HIS A 61 11.83 -2.51 18.08
N LEU A 62 10.63 -2.73 18.65
CA LEU A 62 9.32 -2.64 17.97
C LEU A 62 8.71 -1.23 17.93
N ALA A 63 9.45 -0.19 18.32
CA ALA A 63 9.00 1.21 18.21
C ALA A 63 9.17 1.80 16.79
N LYS A 64 9.71 1.02 15.86
CA LYS A 64 9.94 1.40 14.46
C LYS A 64 8.63 1.26 13.67
N ARG A 65 8.28 2.30 12.90
CA ARG A 65 6.90 2.52 12.42
C ARG A 65 6.79 2.28 10.93
N TYR A 66 5.78 1.50 10.56
CA TYR A 66 5.15 1.45 9.25
C TYR A 66 4.05 2.53 9.14
N LEU A 67 3.73 2.95 7.91
CA LEU A 67 2.60 3.84 7.61
C LEU A 67 1.39 3.02 7.15
N SER A 68 0.25 3.13 7.84
CA SER A 68 -0.96 2.38 7.49
C SER A 68 -2.19 3.28 7.40
N ILE A 69 -3.28 2.74 6.87
CA ILE A 69 -4.61 3.34 7.02
C ILE A 69 -4.95 3.52 8.51
N GLN A 70 -5.80 4.50 8.79
CA GLN A 70 -6.55 4.57 10.04
C GLN A 70 -7.98 4.07 9.78
N PRO A 71 -8.33 2.84 10.20
CA PRO A 71 -9.67 2.33 9.96
C PRO A 71 -10.72 3.20 10.64
N THR A 72 -11.74 3.62 9.90
CA THR A 72 -12.86 4.42 10.41
C THR A 72 -14.10 3.55 10.60
N ALA A 73 -14.81 3.74 11.71
CA ALA A 73 -16.13 3.14 11.89
C ALA A 73 -17.15 3.90 11.02
N GLY A 74 -17.87 3.21 10.14
CA GLY A 74 -18.94 3.79 9.32
C GLY A 74 -18.86 3.47 7.82
N THR A 75 -19.56 4.27 7.02
CA THR A 75 -19.64 4.13 5.56
C THR A 75 -18.57 4.89 4.80
N SER A 76 -17.81 5.78 5.45
CA SER A 76 -16.74 6.58 4.87
C SER A 76 -15.35 6.17 5.38
N GLY A 77 -14.32 6.47 4.58
CA GLY A 77 -12.90 6.24 4.90
C GLY A 77 -12.38 4.87 4.46
N PHE A 78 -11.23 4.48 5.01
CA PHE A 78 -10.58 3.20 4.70
C PHE A 78 -11.05 2.12 5.68
N LYS A 79 -11.30 0.93 5.15
CA LYS A 79 -11.67 -0.26 5.92
C LYS A 79 -10.59 -1.33 5.78
N ILE A 80 -10.48 -2.18 6.79
CA ILE A 80 -9.68 -3.40 6.74
C ILE A 80 -10.50 -4.55 6.17
N TRP A 81 -9.82 -5.55 5.61
CA TRP A 81 -10.47 -6.77 5.13
C TRP A 81 -11.13 -7.56 6.27
N PRO A 82 -12.41 -7.96 6.14
CA PRO A 82 -13.10 -8.71 7.19
C PRO A 82 -12.39 -10.01 7.52
N ASN A 83 -12.21 -10.29 8.82
CA ASN A 83 -11.57 -11.51 9.32
C ASN A 83 -10.17 -11.77 8.76
N SER A 84 -9.44 -10.73 8.36
CA SER A 84 -8.12 -10.86 7.73
C SER A 84 -8.14 -11.70 6.45
N VAL A 85 -9.23 -11.60 5.68
CA VAL A 85 -9.41 -12.33 4.41
C VAL A 85 -9.52 -11.34 3.25
N ILE A 86 -8.51 -11.32 2.37
CA ILE A 86 -8.60 -10.63 1.09
C ILE A 86 -9.39 -11.52 0.14
N SER A 87 -10.67 -11.19 -0.06
CA SER A 87 -11.49 -11.77 -1.13
C SER A 87 -11.11 -11.11 -2.44
N TYR A 88 -10.67 -11.89 -3.43
CA TYR A 88 -10.25 -11.38 -4.73
C TYR A 88 -10.86 -12.17 -5.88
N CYS A 89 -10.76 -11.62 -7.08
CA CYS A 89 -11.04 -12.31 -8.33
C CYS A 89 -10.24 -11.65 -9.46
N PHE A 90 -10.07 -12.34 -10.58
CA PHE A 90 -9.37 -11.78 -11.73
C PHE A 90 -10.34 -11.12 -12.72
N GLU A 91 -9.95 -9.97 -13.25
CA GLU A 91 -10.74 -9.25 -14.25
C GLU A 91 -11.02 -10.12 -15.49
N THR A 92 -10.04 -10.94 -15.89
CA THR A 92 -10.13 -11.85 -17.04
C THR A 92 -9.40 -13.16 -16.78
N GLN A 93 -9.73 -14.20 -17.54
CA GLN A 93 -9.03 -15.47 -17.49
C GLN A 93 -7.55 -15.33 -17.88
N ASP A 94 -7.24 -14.48 -18.88
CA ASP A 94 -5.86 -14.18 -19.30
C ASP A 94 -5.05 -13.52 -18.17
N ALA A 95 -5.67 -12.60 -17.41
CA ALA A 95 -5.02 -12.01 -16.24
C ALA A 95 -4.70 -13.08 -15.17
N ARG A 96 -5.65 -13.98 -14.89
CA ARG A 96 -5.44 -15.11 -13.96
C ARG A 96 -4.26 -15.97 -14.40
N ASP A 97 -4.27 -16.41 -15.66
CA ASP A 97 -3.26 -17.32 -16.20
C ASP A 97 -1.84 -16.73 -16.15
N LYS A 98 -1.70 -15.41 -16.36
CA LYS A 98 -0.40 -14.71 -16.34
C LYS A 98 0.12 -14.40 -14.94
N LEU A 99 -0.80 -14.11 -14.02
CA LEU A 99 -0.46 -13.52 -12.72
C LEU A 99 -0.40 -14.55 -11.59
N MET A 100 -1.24 -15.59 -11.64
CA MET A 100 -1.52 -16.45 -10.47
C MET A 100 -0.26 -17.04 -9.84
N GLU A 101 0.62 -17.65 -10.63
CA GLU A 101 1.85 -18.28 -10.10
C GLU A 101 2.72 -17.26 -9.36
N LYS A 102 2.97 -16.10 -9.97
CA LYS A 102 3.80 -15.05 -9.37
C LYS A 102 3.11 -14.40 -8.17
N LEU A 103 1.79 -14.27 -8.20
CA LEU A 103 0.99 -13.78 -7.08
C LEU A 103 1.04 -14.74 -5.89
N GLU A 104 0.98 -16.05 -6.12
CA GLU A 104 1.15 -17.06 -5.06
C GLU A 104 2.54 -17.00 -4.43
N LEU A 105 3.59 -16.81 -5.23
CA LEU A 105 4.95 -16.60 -4.72
C LEU A 105 5.05 -15.32 -3.88
N ALA A 106 4.44 -14.23 -4.33
CA ALA A 106 4.40 -12.98 -3.56
C ALA A 106 3.59 -13.11 -2.26
N ILE A 107 2.50 -13.88 -2.26
CA ILE A 107 1.77 -14.22 -1.04
C ILE A 107 2.67 -15.01 -0.09
N GLU A 108 3.48 -15.95 -0.61
CA GLU A 108 4.43 -16.72 0.19
C GLU A 108 5.51 -15.85 0.83
N THR A 109 5.99 -14.79 0.15
CA THR A 109 6.97 -13.88 0.77
C THR A 109 6.43 -13.16 2.00
N TRP A 110 5.10 -13.00 2.13
CA TRP A 110 4.47 -12.46 3.33
C TRP A 110 4.31 -13.49 4.45
N ARG A 111 4.52 -14.79 4.20
CA ARG A 111 4.40 -15.87 5.21
C ARG A 111 5.68 -16.08 6.02
N SER A 112 6.82 -15.64 5.51
CA SER A 112 8.05 -15.39 6.26
C SER A 112 8.23 -13.88 6.44
N ASP A 113 8.94 -13.43 7.47
CA ASP A 113 9.59 -12.13 7.36
C ASP A 113 10.86 -12.28 6.50
N GLY A 114 11.35 -11.18 5.90
CA GLY A 114 12.55 -11.19 5.07
C GLY A 114 13.84 -11.64 5.78
N GLU A 115 13.79 -11.86 7.09
CA GLU A 115 14.89 -12.33 7.94
C GLU A 115 14.73 -13.82 8.33
N GLY A 116 13.70 -14.50 7.82
CA GLY A 116 13.42 -15.92 8.09
C GLY A 116 12.64 -16.19 9.38
N GLY A 117 12.12 -15.16 10.04
CA GLY A 117 11.19 -15.26 11.17
C GLY A 117 9.71 -15.38 10.75
N PRO A 118 8.79 -15.44 11.73
CA PRO A 118 7.37 -15.69 11.47
C PRO A 118 6.70 -14.53 10.72
N GLY A 119 6.32 -14.76 9.46
CA GLY A 119 5.45 -13.85 8.70
C GLY A 119 3.96 -13.99 9.05
N LEU A 120 3.09 -13.60 8.12
CA LEU A 120 1.64 -13.71 8.26
C LEU A 120 1.19 -15.17 8.17
N HIS A 121 0.67 -15.70 9.28
CA HIS A 121 0.25 -17.10 9.36
C HIS A 121 -0.97 -17.37 8.45
N ARG A 122 -0.87 -18.38 7.58
CA ARG A 122 -1.88 -18.71 6.55
C ARG A 122 -3.29 -18.99 7.08
N ASP A 123 -3.41 -19.45 8.33
CA ASP A 123 -4.71 -19.77 8.93
C ASP A 123 -5.42 -18.53 9.51
N VAL A 124 -4.69 -17.42 9.63
CA VAL A 124 -5.21 -16.12 10.10
C VAL A 124 -5.36 -15.16 8.93
N TYR A 125 -4.31 -14.97 8.13
CA TYR A 125 -4.28 -14.07 6.98
C TYR A 125 -4.49 -14.85 5.69
N LYS A 126 -5.64 -14.65 5.05
CA LYS A 126 -6.08 -15.47 3.92
C LYS A 126 -6.27 -14.63 2.68
N TYR A 127 -6.07 -15.30 1.56
CA TYR A 127 -6.37 -14.81 0.23
C TYR A 127 -7.34 -15.84 -0.38
N MET A 128 -8.51 -15.38 -0.83
CA MET A 128 -9.55 -16.26 -1.36
C MET A 128 -10.03 -15.73 -2.70
N GLU A 129 -9.81 -16.51 -3.76
CA GLU A 129 -10.48 -16.30 -5.04
C GLU A 129 -11.97 -16.66 -4.84
N VAL A 130 -12.86 -15.68 -4.93
CA VAL A 130 -14.28 -15.85 -4.59
C VAL A 130 -15.22 -15.96 -5.80
N PHE A 131 -14.77 -15.53 -6.97
CA PHE A 131 -15.54 -15.55 -8.21
C PHE A 131 -14.67 -15.96 -9.40
N ASP A 132 -15.28 -16.59 -10.39
CA ASP A 132 -14.63 -16.92 -11.66
C ASP A 132 -14.24 -15.63 -12.41
N PRO A 133 -13.14 -15.64 -13.18
CA PRO A 133 -12.71 -14.46 -13.92
C PRO A 133 -13.73 -13.97 -14.95
N GLY A 134 -13.76 -12.65 -15.19
CA GLY A 134 -14.68 -12.04 -16.16
C GLY A 134 -15.92 -11.43 -15.51
N SER A 135 -17.11 -11.68 -16.07
CA SER A 135 -18.36 -11.01 -15.67
C SER A 135 -18.70 -11.20 -14.20
N ASP A 136 -18.46 -12.39 -13.68
CA ASP A 136 -18.82 -12.79 -12.32
C ASP A 136 -17.93 -12.10 -11.28
N CYS A 137 -16.76 -11.63 -11.73
CA CYS A 137 -15.85 -10.80 -10.97
C CYS A 137 -16.18 -9.30 -11.09
N VAL A 138 -16.22 -8.76 -12.32
CA VAL A 138 -16.25 -7.29 -12.54
C VAL A 138 -17.64 -6.66 -12.40
N ASN A 139 -18.70 -7.43 -12.64
CA ASN A 139 -20.10 -6.98 -12.57
C ASN A 139 -20.84 -7.57 -11.35
N ASN A 140 -20.09 -8.12 -10.40
CA ASN A 140 -20.64 -8.68 -9.17
C ASN A 140 -21.35 -7.61 -8.32
N ASP A 141 -22.40 -7.97 -7.60
CA ASP A 141 -23.09 -7.08 -6.67
C ASP A 141 -22.28 -6.80 -5.39
N GLN A 142 -21.29 -7.64 -5.08
CA GLN A 142 -20.34 -7.48 -3.97
C GLN A 142 -19.03 -6.81 -4.37
N ARG A 143 -19.00 -6.13 -5.53
CA ARG A 143 -17.79 -5.52 -6.09
C ARG A 143 -17.12 -4.53 -5.14
N ASP A 144 -17.85 -3.92 -4.22
CA ASP A 144 -17.35 -3.03 -3.17
C ASP A 144 -16.49 -3.72 -2.09
N ARG A 145 -16.50 -5.05 -2.06
CA ARG A 145 -15.83 -5.90 -1.05
C ARG A 145 -14.91 -6.96 -1.64
N VAL A 146 -14.67 -6.91 -2.95
CA VAL A 146 -13.79 -7.85 -3.66
C VAL A 146 -12.69 -7.08 -4.37
N LEU A 147 -11.46 -7.53 -4.19
CA LEU A 147 -10.30 -7.03 -4.91
C LEU A 147 -10.31 -7.58 -6.32
N VAL A 148 -10.52 -6.72 -7.32
CA VAL A 148 -10.38 -7.12 -8.72
C VAL A 148 -8.93 -6.96 -9.15
N ILE A 149 -8.32 -8.07 -9.55
CA ILE A 149 -6.94 -8.13 -10.02
C ILE A 149 -6.93 -8.12 -11.55
N SER A 150 -6.26 -7.14 -12.16
CA SER A 150 -6.12 -7.03 -13.61
C SER A 150 -4.64 -7.13 -14.03
N TYR A 151 -4.43 -7.58 -15.26
CA TYR A 151 -3.12 -7.61 -15.90
C TYR A 151 -2.98 -6.43 -16.86
N ASN A 152 -1.80 -5.80 -16.88
CA ASN A 152 -1.44 -4.88 -17.94
C ASN A 152 0.01 -5.11 -18.40
N PRO A 153 0.27 -5.04 -19.72
CA PRO A 153 1.63 -5.18 -20.26
C PRO A 153 2.45 -3.89 -20.16
N ASP A 154 1.83 -2.76 -19.82
CA ASP A 154 2.47 -1.44 -19.79
C ASP A 154 3.41 -1.26 -18.60
N GLY A 155 3.55 -2.25 -17.71
CA GLY A 155 4.36 -2.10 -16.50
C GLY A 155 3.68 -1.33 -15.38
N LYS A 156 2.39 -0.97 -15.48
CA LYS A 156 1.70 -0.22 -14.43
C LYS A 156 1.43 -1.12 -13.23
N LEU A 157 1.80 -0.64 -12.06
CA LEU A 157 1.54 -1.28 -10.77
C LEU A 157 0.68 -0.34 -9.94
N SER A 158 -0.45 -0.84 -9.46
CA SER A 158 -1.37 -0.06 -8.66
C SER A 158 -2.23 -0.96 -7.81
N THR A 159 -2.43 -0.59 -6.55
CA THR A 159 -3.38 -1.27 -5.68
C THR A 159 -4.07 -0.28 -4.78
N THR A 160 -5.39 -0.37 -4.69
CA THR A 160 -6.15 0.38 -3.69
C THR A 160 -5.71 -0.03 -2.29
N ILE A 161 -5.49 0.96 -1.42
CA ILE A 161 -5.03 0.69 -0.06
C ILE A 161 -6.19 0.17 0.81
N GLY A 162 -6.05 -1.05 1.33
CA GLY A 162 -7.10 -1.70 2.11
C GLY A 162 -8.39 -1.89 1.30
N MET A 163 -9.52 -1.58 1.93
CA MET A 163 -10.82 -1.45 1.26
C MET A 163 -11.29 0.01 1.34
N PRO A 164 -11.07 0.84 0.31
CA PRO A 164 -11.59 2.20 0.30
C PRO A 164 -13.12 2.17 0.23
N SER A 165 -13.78 3.09 0.93
CA SER A 165 -15.21 3.34 0.72
C SER A 165 -15.50 3.67 -0.75
N LEU A 166 -16.69 3.29 -1.21
CA LEU A 166 -17.20 3.76 -2.50
C LEU A 166 -17.26 5.29 -2.49
N ASP A 167 -16.72 5.88 -3.54
CA ASP A 167 -16.70 7.32 -3.73
C ASP A 167 -18.00 7.74 -4.43
N ALA A 168 -18.85 8.49 -3.71
CA ALA A 168 -20.11 8.98 -4.25
C ALA A 168 -19.90 9.98 -5.41
N ASP A 169 -18.74 10.65 -5.44
CA ASP A 169 -18.37 11.61 -6.48
C ASP A 169 -17.72 10.92 -7.69
N ASN A 170 -17.40 9.62 -7.57
CA ASN A 170 -16.89 8.79 -8.67
C ASN A 170 -17.73 7.51 -8.82
N PRO A 171 -18.88 7.58 -9.53
CA PRO A 171 -19.77 6.43 -9.70
C PRO A 171 -19.12 5.28 -10.49
N ASP A 172 -18.02 5.53 -11.20
CA ASP A 172 -17.28 4.50 -11.93
C ASP A 172 -16.37 3.67 -10.99
N TYR A 173 -16.07 4.17 -9.80
CA TYR A 173 -15.32 3.42 -8.80
C TYR A 173 -16.23 2.39 -8.12
N LYS A 174 -16.07 1.13 -8.51
CA LYS A 174 -16.90 0.03 -8.02
C LYS A 174 -16.34 -0.67 -6.77
N GLY A 175 -15.12 -0.36 -6.35
CA GLY A 175 -14.46 -0.98 -5.20
C GLY A 175 -12.98 -1.27 -5.41
N PRO A 176 -12.35 -2.05 -4.51
CA PRO A 176 -10.91 -2.29 -4.49
C PRO A 176 -10.38 -2.85 -5.81
N THR A 177 -9.18 -2.42 -6.24
CA THR A 177 -8.52 -2.89 -7.47
C THR A 177 -7.03 -3.11 -7.25
N MET A 178 -6.46 -4.03 -8.01
CA MET A 178 -5.03 -4.27 -8.11
C MET A 178 -4.66 -4.50 -9.57
N ALA A 179 -3.88 -3.61 -10.17
CA ALA A 179 -3.33 -3.76 -11.51
C ALA A 179 -1.88 -4.23 -11.40
N LEU A 180 -1.60 -5.40 -11.97
CA LEU A 180 -0.29 -6.03 -11.94
C LEU A 180 0.31 -6.12 -13.34
N SER A 181 1.63 -6.13 -13.39
CA SER A 181 2.39 -6.29 -14.62
C SER A 181 3.62 -7.16 -14.39
N ASP A 182 3.97 -8.00 -15.34
CA ASP A 182 5.21 -8.79 -15.33
C ASP A 182 6.33 -8.15 -16.17
N ALA A 183 6.12 -6.89 -16.57
CA ALA A 183 7.07 -6.18 -17.37
C ALA A 183 8.38 -5.96 -16.59
N ALA A 184 9.52 -6.18 -17.24
CA ALA A 184 10.83 -6.10 -16.61
C ALA A 184 11.30 -4.63 -16.46
N GLY A 185 12.17 -4.34 -15.50
CA GLY A 185 12.73 -2.99 -15.37
C GLY A 185 11.84 -2.00 -14.59
N ILE A 186 10.80 -2.51 -13.94
CA ILE A 186 9.76 -1.76 -13.24
C ILE A 186 9.84 -2.04 -11.75
N GLY A 187 9.30 -1.15 -10.93
CA GLY A 187 9.20 -1.38 -9.49
C GLY A 187 10.57 -1.53 -8.80
N MET A 188 10.62 -2.58 -8.00
CA MET A 188 11.77 -3.23 -7.38
C MET A 188 12.68 -3.95 -8.37
N LEU A 189 12.43 -3.87 -9.68
CA LEU A 189 13.10 -4.62 -10.74
C LEU A 189 13.00 -6.15 -10.54
N ASP A 190 11.98 -6.59 -9.82
CA ASP A 190 11.63 -8.00 -9.57
C ASP A 190 10.11 -8.13 -9.51
N THR A 191 9.54 -9.04 -10.31
CA THR A 191 8.09 -9.16 -10.44
C THR A 191 7.43 -9.65 -9.16
N VAL A 192 8.04 -10.60 -8.44
CA VAL A 192 7.47 -11.16 -7.21
C VAL A 192 7.51 -10.11 -6.10
N ALA A 193 8.62 -9.39 -5.96
CA ALA A 193 8.75 -8.28 -5.02
C ALA A 193 7.75 -7.16 -5.31
N ASN A 194 7.53 -6.84 -6.59
CA ASN A 194 6.49 -5.87 -6.99
C ASN A 194 5.10 -6.34 -6.56
N TYR A 195 4.75 -7.60 -6.76
CA TYR A 195 3.44 -8.11 -6.36
C TYR A 195 3.31 -8.15 -4.84
N ALA A 196 4.40 -8.46 -4.13
CA ALA A 196 4.44 -8.44 -2.68
C ALA A 196 4.27 -7.01 -2.12
N HIS A 197 4.85 -6.00 -2.77
CA HIS A 197 4.61 -4.59 -2.48
C HIS A 197 3.13 -4.21 -2.66
N GLU A 198 2.54 -4.57 -3.80
CA GLU A 198 1.13 -4.34 -4.09
C GLU A 198 0.19 -5.06 -3.08
N ILE A 199 0.56 -6.27 -2.63
CA ILE A 199 -0.14 -6.96 -1.53
C ILE A 199 -0.07 -6.16 -0.22
N GLY A 200 1.05 -5.49 0.08
CA GLY A 200 1.17 -4.61 1.24
C GLY A 200 0.15 -3.46 1.21
N HIS A 201 -0.05 -2.85 0.04
CA HIS A 201 -1.14 -1.90 -0.16
C HIS A 201 -2.51 -2.52 0.06
N ALA A 202 -2.78 -3.71 -0.52
CA ALA A 202 -4.03 -4.41 -0.31
C ALA A 202 -4.31 -4.65 1.18
N TRP A 203 -3.31 -4.96 2.00
CA TRP A 203 -3.48 -5.07 3.45
C TRP A 203 -3.79 -3.74 4.15
N GLY A 204 -3.40 -2.61 3.57
CA GLY A 204 -3.67 -1.28 4.10
C GLY A 204 -2.41 -0.49 4.46
N LEU A 205 -1.24 -0.87 3.95
CA LEU A 205 0.01 -0.14 4.14
C LEU A 205 0.16 0.95 3.05
N TYR A 206 0.75 2.07 3.43
CA TYR A 206 1.24 3.11 2.53
C TYR A 206 2.73 2.92 2.29
N HIS A 207 3.32 3.71 1.39
CA HIS A 207 4.77 3.72 1.28
C HIS A 207 5.43 4.31 2.53
N GLU A 208 6.53 3.70 2.96
CA GLU A 208 7.26 4.11 4.17
C GLU A 208 7.80 5.55 4.05
N HIS A 209 8.35 5.91 2.88
CA HIS A 209 8.86 7.27 2.64
C HIS A 209 7.75 8.32 2.61
N GLN A 210 6.48 7.97 2.47
CA GLN A 210 5.38 8.96 2.45
C GLN A 210 4.97 9.46 3.83
N ASN A 211 5.60 8.98 4.90
CA ASN A 211 5.35 9.48 6.24
C ASN A 211 5.77 10.95 6.34
N ILE A 212 4.79 11.86 6.49
CA ILE A 212 5.02 13.31 6.53
C ILE A 212 6.07 13.73 7.57
N ASN A 213 6.22 12.98 8.66
CA ASN A 213 7.17 13.32 9.72
C ASN A 213 8.63 12.99 9.35
N TYR A 214 8.89 12.34 8.20
CA TYR A 214 10.24 12.14 7.67
C TYR A 214 10.67 13.26 6.72
N TRP A 215 9.75 14.13 6.30
CA TRP A 215 10.03 15.20 5.35
C TRP A 215 10.31 16.53 6.06
N GLY A 216 11.27 17.28 5.53
CA GLY A 216 11.48 18.68 5.87
C GLY A 216 10.64 19.65 5.01
N PRO A 217 10.70 20.96 5.30
CA PRO A 217 10.10 21.98 4.45
C PRO A 217 10.65 21.92 3.02
N PRO A 218 9.86 22.25 1.99
CA PRO A 218 8.47 22.74 2.04
C PRO A 218 7.40 21.63 2.06
N TYR A 219 7.78 20.36 2.17
CA TYR A 219 6.88 19.21 1.96
C TYR A 219 6.03 18.87 3.18
N ASN A 220 6.53 19.20 4.37
CA ASN A 220 5.77 19.10 5.61
C ASN A 220 5.17 20.46 5.99
N THR A 221 3.95 20.46 6.53
CA THR A 221 3.26 21.67 7.01
C THR A 221 3.27 21.76 8.55
N GLY A 222 3.96 20.84 9.21
CA GLY A 222 4.06 20.75 10.67
C GLY A 222 5.25 21.50 11.25
N THR A 223 5.24 21.70 12.58
CA THR A 223 6.35 22.30 13.34
C THR A 223 7.56 21.37 13.52
N ILE A 224 7.41 20.09 13.17
CA ILE A 224 8.46 19.07 13.27
C ILE A 224 9.09 18.91 11.88
N SER A 225 10.19 19.63 11.65
CA SER A 225 11.05 19.40 10.47
C SER A 225 11.94 18.20 10.73
N SER A 226 11.80 17.13 9.95
CA SER A 226 12.79 16.04 9.93
C SER A 226 13.88 16.30 8.90
N GLY A 227 15.07 15.78 9.15
CA GLY A 227 16.22 15.83 8.26
C GLY A 227 16.47 14.50 7.55
N ILE A 228 15.43 13.68 7.34
CA ILE A 228 15.54 12.38 6.66
C ILE A 228 15.36 12.56 5.15
N PHE A 229 14.28 13.25 4.73
CA PHE A 229 13.95 13.51 3.32
C PHE A 229 13.66 15.00 3.06
N GLY A 230 13.76 15.40 1.80
CA GLY A 230 13.36 16.71 1.29
C GLY A 230 14.46 17.44 0.51
N ASP A 231 15.71 17.36 0.97
CA ASP A 231 16.83 18.10 0.36
C ASP A 231 17.28 17.48 -0.98
N HIS A 232 16.98 16.18 -1.16
CA HIS A 232 17.36 15.40 -2.32
C HIS A 232 16.17 14.69 -2.97
N PHE A 233 15.02 15.38 -3.03
CA PHE A 233 13.89 14.98 -3.86
C PHE A 233 13.96 15.70 -5.22
N ASP A 234 14.10 14.92 -6.29
CA ASP A 234 14.08 15.40 -7.67
C ASP A 234 12.98 14.70 -8.45
N CYS A 235 11.80 15.31 -8.47
CA CYS A 235 10.68 14.83 -9.28
C CYS A 235 10.94 14.93 -10.79
N THR A 236 11.89 15.77 -11.24
CA THR A 236 12.02 16.14 -12.65
C THR A 236 12.65 15.02 -13.46
N VAL A 237 13.31 14.09 -12.78
CA VAL A 237 13.86 12.86 -13.34
C VAL A 237 12.83 11.74 -13.46
N LEU A 238 11.57 11.93 -13.05
CA LEU A 238 10.50 10.96 -13.28
C LEU A 238 10.14 10.89 -14.78
N LYS A 239 9.92 9.68 -15.31
CA LYS A 239 9.64 9.45 -16.73
C LYS A 239 8.45 10.27 -17.26
N ASP A 240 7.42 10.46 -16.45
CA ASP A 240 6.18 11.17 -16.81
C ASP A 240 6.18 12.66 -16.45
N TYR A 241 7.30 13.20 -15.95
CA TYR A 241 7.43 14.63 -15.63
C TYR A 241 7.16 15.55 -16.82
N PRO A 242 7.71 15.33 -18.04
CA PRO A 242 7.44 16.21 -19.18
C PRO A 242 5.95 16.31 -19.52
N ASP A 243 5.25 15.17 -19.47
CA ASP A 243 3.81 15.12 -19.76
C ASP A 243 2.99 15.80 -18.66
N ALA A 244 3.35 15.59 -17.40
CA ALA A 244 2.72 16.24 -16.27
C ALA A 244 2.91 17.77 -16.30
N LEU A 245 4.13 18.22 -16.59
CA LEU A 245 4.46 19.63 -16.74
C LEU A 245 3.66 20.27 -17.88
N SER A 246 3.58 19.60 -19.04
CA SER A 246 2.78 20.08 -20.17
C SER A 246 1.30 20.22 -19.79
N ARG A 247 0.73 19.25 -19.06
CA ARG A 247 -0.66 19.34 -18.58
C ARG A 247 -0.84 20.49 -17.58
N ALA A 248 0.12 20.72 -16.69
CA ALA A 248 0.07 21.81 -15.72
C ALA A 248 0.15 23.19 -16.38
N GLN A 249 1.03 23.36 -17.37
CA GLN A 249 1.17 24.61 -18.14
C GLN A 249 -0.08 24.99 -18.94
N GLN A 250 -0.85 23.98 -19.36
CA GLN A 250 -2.11 24.17 -20.08
C GLN A 250 -3.32 24.33 -19.15
N GLY A 251 -3.13 24.14 -17.84
CA GLY A 251 -4.22 24.23 -16.85
C GLY A 251 -4.51 25.67 -16.41
N ASP A 252 -5.65 25.84 -15.73
CA ASP A 252 -6.18 27.17 -15.34
C ASP A 252 -5.49 27.79 -14.11
N THR A 253 -4.50 27.12 -13.52
CA THR A 253 -3.85 27.54 -12.26
C THR A 253 -2.34 27.65 -12.48
N PRO A 254 -1.82 28.83 -12.90
CA PRO A 254 -0.41 28.98 -13.27
C PRO A 254 0.59 28.59 -12.18
N ASP A 255 0.23 28.78 -10.91
CA ASP A 255 1.06 28.42 -9.76
C ASP A 255 1.28 26.90 -9.64
N ASP A 256 0.37 26.08 -10.18
CA ASP A 256 0.46 24.62 -10.08
C ASP A 256 1.74 24.06 -10.71
N VAL A 257 2.29 24.72 -11.72
CA VAL A 257 3.59 24.35 -12.31
C VAL A 257 4.70 24.32 -11.26
N GLN A 258 4.72 25.29 -10.34
CA GLN A 258 5.73 25.37 -9.27
C GLN A 258 5.43 24.42 -8.10
N LEU A 259 4.18 23.98 -7.98
CA LEU A 259 3.69 23.14 -6.90
C LEU A 259 3.66 21.65 -7.26
N LEU A 260 3.81 21.32 -8.55
CA LEU A 260 3.72 19.97 -9.11
C LEU A 260 4.60 18.95 -8.37
N CYS A 261 5.76 19.41 -7.89
CA CYS A 261 6.73 18.59 -7.17
C CYS A 261 6.77 18.84 -5.66
N LYS A 262 5.83 19.60 -5.11
CA LYS A 262 5.82 19.97 -3.69
C LYS A 262 4.54 19.52 -3.01
N PHE A 263 3.45 19.49 -3.76
CA PHE A 263 2.12 19.20 -3.22
C PHE A 263 1.51 17.99 -3.91
N ARG A 264 1.27 16.94 -3.11
CA ARG A 264 0.68 15.68 -3.56
C ARG A 264 -0.65 15.89 -4.29
N GLY A 265 -1.50 16.81 -3.80
CA GLY A 265 -2.78 17.14 -4.44
C GLY A 265 -2.62 17.74 -5.84
N VAL A 266 -1.59 18.56 -6.06
CA VAL A 266 -1.28 19.13 -7.38
C VAL A 266 -0.74 18.05 -8.31
N ALA A 267 0.19 17.21 -7.83
CA ALA A 267 0.66 16.05 -8.59
C ALA A 267 -0.50 15.15 -9.03
N ALA A 268 -1.43 14.84 -8.11
CA ALA A 268 -2.63 14.05 -8.39
C ALA A 268 -3.54 14.71 -9.44
N LYS A 269 -3.81 16.03 -9.31
CA LYS A 269 -4.61 16.82 -10.27
C LYS A 269 -4.12 16.64 -11.70
N TYR A 270 -2.80 16.61 -11.90
CA TYR A 270 -2.17 16.46 -13.22
C TYR A 270 -1.73 15.04 -13.53
N LYS A 271 -2.22 14.02 -12.81
CA LYS A 271 -1.92 12.59 -13.04
C LYS A 271 -0.41 12.33 -13.10
N PHE A 272 0.35 12.96 -12.21
CA PHE A 272 1.80 12.89 -12.16
C PHE A 272 2.27 11.90 -11.10
N SER A 273 3.20 11.01 -11.46
CA SER A 273 3.72 9.96 -10.57
C SER A 273 4.48 10.47 -9.34
N ALA A 274 4.85 11.76 -9.26
CA ALA A 274 5.36 12.33 -8.00
C ALA A 274 4.35 12.22 -6.86
N VAL A 275 3.06 12.00 -7.16
CA VAL A 275 2.06 11.65 -6.16
C VAL A 275 2.51 10.47 -5.31
N ASP A 276 3.21 9.48 -5.85
CA ASP A 276 3.64 8.28 -5.11
C ASP A 276 4.91 8.48 -4.29
N TRP A 277 5.62 9.59 -4.51
CA TRP A 277 6.79 10.00 -3.74
C TRP A 277 6.45 10.96 -2.62
N LEU A 278 5.57 11.92 -2.89
CA LEU A 278 5.25 13.00 -1.97
C LEU A 278 4.52 12.50 -0.71
N PRO A 279 4.75 13.14 0.45
CA PRO A 279 4.16 12.71 1.71
C PRO A 279 2.63 12.72 1.66
N VAL A 280 2.00 11.78 2.36
CA VAL A 280 0.54 11.75 2.51
C VAL A 280 0.12 12.69 3.64
N LEU A 281 -0.91 13.50 3.36
CA LEU A 281 -1.51 14.43 4.32
C LEU A 281 -2.85 13.87 4.80
N GLY A 282 -2.97 13.57 6.10
CA GLY A 282 -4.22 13.11 6.73
C GLY A 282 -4.63 11.66 6.40
N GLY A 283 -5.65 11.14 7.08
CA GLY A 283 -6.24 9.80 6.81
C GLY A 283 -5.35 8.57 7.11
N THR A 284 -4.08 8.79 7.43
CA THR A 284 -3.11 7.75 7.78
C THR A 284 -2.96 7.61 9.28
N ARG A 285 -2.82 6.38 9.77
CA ARG A 285 -2.33 6.14 11.12
C ARG A 285 -0.81 6.05 11.08
N MET A 286 -0.18 6.91 11.86
CA MET A 286 1.23 6.78 12.24
C MET A 286 1.22 6.11 13.62
N HIS A 287 1.90 4.97 13.81
CA HIS A 287 1.87 4.20 15.08
C HIS A 287 2.69 4.83 16.22
N ALA A 288 3.59 4.19 16.99
CA ALA A 288 4.21 4.81 18.20
C ALA A 288 5.78 4.89 18.31
N GLY A 289 6.57 5.43 17.35
CA GLY A 289 7.76 6.31 17.44
C GLY A 289 7.92 7.51 16.42
N ALA A 290 7.45 7.49 15.16
CA ALA A 290 7.38 8.65 14.21
C ALA A 290 6.38 9.81 14.51
N GLY A 291 6.16 10.20 15.78
CA GLY A 291 5.22 11.26 16.19
C GLY A 291 4.13 10.79 17.16
N GLY A 292 4.38 10.83 18.47
CA GLY A 292 3.38 10.53 19.50
C GLY A 292 4.00 10.23 20.87
N VAL A 293 3.85 11.20 21.79
CA VAL A 293 4.25 11.23 23.22
C VAL A 293 5.76 11.05 23.47
N GLY A 294 6.46 12.17 23.35
CA GLY A 294 7.91 12.32 23.40
C GLY A 294 8.35 13.14 22.20
N GLN A 295 8.62 14.44 22.39
CA GLN A 295 8.90 15.44 21.35
C GLN A 295 10.23 15.22 20.58
N SER A 296 10.61 14.00 20.21
CA SER A 296 11.79 13.79 19.38
C SER A 296 11.41 13.81 17.91
N THR A 297 11.96 14.77 17.15
CA THR A 297 12.01 14.74 15.69
C THR A 297 12.51 13.38 15.21
N PRO A 298 11.82 12.69 14.27
CA PRO A 298 12.29 11.42 13.75
C PRO A 298 13.68 11.55 13.11
N GLY A 299 14.55 10.60 13.41
CA GLY A 299 15.86 10.43 12.77
C GLY A 299 15.92 9.15 11.92
N TYR A 300 17.06 8.93 11.27
CA TYR A 300 17.27 7.78 10.37
C TYR A 300 16.92 6.42 11.01
N ALA A 301 17.13 6.23 12.31
CA ALA A 301 16.83 4.97 12.99
C ALA A 301 15.32 4.66 13.11
N ASN A 302 14.45 5.63 12.84
CA ASN A 302 13.00 5.46 12.93
C ASN A 302 12.37 4.93 11.64
N VAL A 303 13.06 5.08 10.50
CA VAL A 303 12.60 4.58 9.20
C VAL A 303 12.93 3.11 9.10
N ASP A 304 11.98 2.33 8.59
CA ASP A 304 12.26 0.97 8.15
C ASP A 304 12.90 0.96 6.75
N TRP A 305 14.23 1.05 6.71
CA TRP A 305 14.99 1.04 5.44
C TRP A 305 14.91 -0.31 4.70
N ASP A 306 14.46 -1.37 5.38
CA ASP A 306 14.30 -2.71 4.83
C ASP A 306 12.85 -3.02 4.43
N SER A 307 11.93 -2.06 4.64
CA SER A 307 10.52 -2.21 4.28
C SER A 307 10.35 -2.47 2.78
N ILE A 308 9.53 -3.46 2.42
CA ILE A 308 9.09 -3.63 1.02
C ILE A 308 8.25 -2.46 0.56
N MET A 309 7.66 -1.68 1.48
CA MET A 309 6.87 -0.49 1.19
C MET A 309 7.74 0.76 0.96
N LEU A 310 9.06 0.67 1.09
CA LEU A 310 9.97 1.77 0.77
C LEU A 310 10.40 1.71 -0.70
N TYR A 311 10.16 2.78 -1.46
CA TYR A 311 10.64 2.82 -2.85
C TYR A 311 12.18 2.89 -2.91
N PRO A 312 12.82 2.11 -3.80
CA PRO A 312 14.23 2.30 -4.08
C PRO A 312 14.45 3.65 -4.74
N SER A 313 15.58 4.31 -4.50
CA SER A 313 15.81 5.69 -4.94
C SER A 313 15.58 5.96 -6.43
N GLY A 314 15.79 4.96 -7.29
CA GLY A 314 15.62 5.08 -8.75
C GLY A 314 14.20 4.78 -9.27
N ALA A 315 13.27 4.40 -8.40
CA ALA A 315 11.93 3.98 -8.79
C ALA A 315 11.22 5.02 -9.68
N GLY A 316 10.78 4.62 -10.88
CA GLY A 316 10.11 5.54 -11.80
C GLY A 316 10.98 6.61 -12.46
N GLY A 317 12.26 6.68 -12.09
CA GLY A 317 13.23 7.57 -12.70
C GLY A 317 13.56 7.19 -14.14
N ILE A 318 13.98 8.18 -14.93
CA ILE A 318 14.65 7.97 -16.22
C ILE A 318 15.96 7.19 -16.04
N GLY A 319 16.47 6.60 -17.11
CA GLY A 319 17.72 5.83 -17.10
C GLY A 319 17.51 4.33 -17.25
N ASN A 320 18.59 3.58 -17.15
CA ASN A 320 18.60 2.15 -17.45
C ASN A 320 18.18 1.33 -16.22
N ALA A 321 17.12 0.56 -16.36
CA ALA A 321 16.74 -0.45 -15.39
C ALA A 321 17.47 -1.75 -15.70
N VAL A 322 18.15 -2.36 -14.71
CA VAL A 322 18.90 -3.61 -14.89
C VAL A 322 18.40 -4.67 -13.91
N PRO A 323 17.41 -5.50 -14.30
CA PRO A 323 16.90 -6.62 -13.50
C PRO A 323 17.85 -7.84 -13.48
N PRO A 324 17.75 -8.75 -12.49
CA PRO A 324 17.00 -8.56 -11.24
C PRO A 324 17.65 -7.48 -10.38
N GLY A 325 16.82 -6.67 -9.72
CA GLY A 325 17.25 -5.48 -8.98
C GLY A 325 18.07 -5.75 -7.73
N GLY A 326 19.06 -4.88 -7.51
CA GLY A 326 19.85 -4.72 -6.28
C GLY A 326 20.57 -3.36 -6.32
N ASP A 327 21.79 -3.29 -5.80
CA ASP A 327 22.62 -2.06 -5.85
C ASP A 327 23.04 -1.65 -7.28
N SER A 328 22.66 -2.43 -8.30
CA SER A 328 22.90 -2.20 -9.71
C SER A 328 21.92 -1.23 -10.39
N ASP A 329 20.91 -0.72 -9.69
CA ASP A 329 19.91 0.21 -10.25
C ASP A 329 20.55 1.48 -10.84
N GLN A 330 20.53 1.62 -12.17
CA GLN A 330 21.08 2.77 -12.90
C GLN A 330 20.01 3.82 -13.26
N ARG A 331 18.80 3.71 -12.73
CA ARG A 331 17.80 4.79 -12.85
C ARG A 331 18.26 6.00 -12.03
N ALA A 332 17.92 7.19 -12.54
CA ALA A 332 18.16 8.46 -11.88
C ALA A 332 17.46 8.48 -10.51
N ASN A 333 18.14 9.04 -9.51
CA ASN A 333 17.61 9.13 -8.16
C ASN A 333 16.46 10.14 -8.10
N VAL A 334 15.26 9.65 -7.83
CA VAL A 334 14.09 10.49 -7.56
C VAL A 334 14.12 10.99 -6.12
N LEU A 335 14.48 10.13 -5.17
CA LEU A 335 14.61 10.49 -3.76
C LEU A 335 15.86 9.86 -3.16
N LEU A 336 16.70 10.66 -2.53
CA LEU A 336 17.75 10.20 -1.62
C LEU A 336 17.39 10.59 -0.18
N ARG A 337 18.03 9.89 0.75
CA ARG A 337 18.20 10.40 2.11
C ARG A 337 18.93 11.73 2.08
N ASN A 338 18.67 12.64 3.03
CA ASN A 338 19.36 13.93 3.09
C ASN A 338 20.88 13.82 3.35
N ASP A 339 21.38 12.67 3.79
CA ASP A 339 22.83 12.38 3.85
C ASP A 339 23.41 11.90 2.50
N GLY A 340 22.60 11.90 1.44
CA GLY A 340 22.96 11.51 0.08
C GLY A 340 22.92 10.00 -0.17
N ALA A 341 22.62 9.18 0.84
CA ALA A 341 22.57 7.74 0.66
C ALA A 341 21.34 7.31 -0.16
N ARG A 342 21.54 6.33 -1.05
CA ARG A 342 20.47 5.69 -1.81
C ARG A 342 19.66 4.76 -0.90
N MET A 343 18.36 4.69 -1.15
CA MET A 343 17.48 3.65 -0.64
C MET A 343 17.59 2.44 -1.55
N LYS A 344 17.89 1.28 -0.97
CA LYS A 344 18.11 0.03 -1.69
C LYS A 344 16.79 -0.56 -2.19
N ILE A 345 16.90 -1.60 -3.00
CA ILE A 345 15.77 -2.43 -3.43
C ILE A 345 15.51 -3.48 -2.35
N ASN A 346 14.28 -3.55 -1.84
CA ASN A 346 13.82 -4.55 -0.89
C ASN A 346 12.94 -5.58 -1.61
N LEU A 347 13.33 -6.85 -1.57
CA LEU A 347 12.69 -7.92 -2.34
C LEU A 347 11.61 -8.69 -1.57
N VAL A 348 11.56 -8.50 -0.25
CA VAL A 348 10.68 -9.22 0.67
C VAL A 348 10.20 -8.26 1.76
N PRO A 349 9.01 -8.50 2.35
CA PRO A 349 8.52 -7.72 3.49
C PRO A 349 9.48 -7.80 4.67
N SER A 350 9.73 -6.66 5.32
CA SER A 350 10.52 -6.63 6.55
C SER A 350 9.71 -7.21 7.73
N ALA A 351 10.38 -7.51 8.84
CA ALA A 351 9.69 -7.87 10.08
C ALA A 351 8.70 -6.78 10.55
N LEU A 352 8.97 -5.51 10.23
CA LEU A 352 8.11 -4.38 10.62
C LEU A 352 6.90 -4.22 9.67
N ASP A 353 7.03 -4.60 8.39
CA ASP A 353 5.88 -4.71 7.48
C ASP A 353 4.90 -5.77 7.98
N ILE A 354 5.41 -6.96 8.35
CA ILE A 354 4.62 -8.05 8.94
C ILE A 354 3.94 -7.58 10.22
N GLN A 355 4.70 -6.95 11.12
CA GLN A 355 4.16 -6.40 12.36
C GLN A 355 3.09 -5.35 12.07
N GLY A 356 3.26 -4.55 11.03
CA GLY A 356 2.31 -3.52 10.65
C GLY A 356 0.95 -4.07 10.25
N VAL A 357 0.95 -5.12 9.43
CA VAL A 357 -0.27 -5.84 9.11
C VAL A 357 -0.84 -6.50 10.36
N ARG A 358 -0.02 -7.15 11.21
CA ARG A 358 -0.53 -7.74 12.46
C ARG A 358 -1.22 -6.71 13.31
N GLN A 359 -0.56 -5.61 13.64
CA GLN A 359 -1.16 -4.58 14.46
C GLN A 359 -2.39 -3.93 13.80
N LEU A 360 -2.46 -3.83 12.47
CA LEU A 360 -3.64 -3.35 11.73
C LEU A 360 -4.87 -4.25 11.87
N TYR A 361 -4.69 -5.57 11.95
CA TYR A 361 -5.78 -6.54 11.98
C TYR A 361 -6.05 -7.13 13.38
N GLU A 362 -5.06 -7.05 14.26
CA GLU A 362 -5.06 -7.63 15.60
C GLU A 362 -5.16 -6.57 16.71
N GLY A 363 -4.84 -5.33 16.39
CA GLY A 363 -4.90 -4.23 17.34
C GLY A 363 -6.33 -3.96 17.82
N ASN A 364 -6.47 -3.59 19.09
CA ASN A 364 -7.74 -3.07 19.62
C ASN A 364 -7.97 -1.64 19.09
N PHE A 365 -8.53 -1.49 17.88
CA PHE A 365 -8.90 -0.21 17.29
C PHE A 365 -10.18 0.37 17.91
N GLY A 366 -10.14 0.73 19.20
CA GLY A 366 -10.95 1.79 19.85
C GLY A 366 -12.48 1.78 19.70
N THR A 367 -13.08 0.78 19.06
CA THR A 367 -14.51 0.67 18.80
C THR A 367 -14.89 -0.78 19.06
N GLY A 368 -15.87 -1.00 19.94
CA GLY A 368 -16.30 -2.30 20.46
C GLY A 368 -16.88 -3.28 19.45
N THR A 369 -16.40 -3.28 18.21
CA THR A 369 -16.61 -4.32 17.19
C THR A 369 -15.28 -4.92 16.70
N GLY A 370 -14.13 -4.42 17.17
CA GLY A 370 -12.81 -5.05 17.03
C GLY A 370 -12.61 -6.26 17.94
N ALA A 371 -13.68 -6.99 18.27
CA ALA A 371 -13.48 -8.38 18.62
C ALA A 371 -13.01 -9.05 17.33
N PHE A 372 -11.77 -9.56 17.33
CA PHE A 372 -11.35 -10.60 16.42
C PHE A 372 -12.50 -11.60 16.19
N ALA A 373 -13.23 -11.44 15.07
CA ALA A 373 -14.27 -12.35 14.66
C ALA A 373 -13.69 -13.59 13.94
N GLY A 374 -12.36 -13.66 13.78
CA GLY A 374 -11.68 -14.65 12.94
C GLY A 374 -10.73 -15.64 13.63
N LEU A 375 -10.31 -15.43 14.88
CA LEU A 375 -9.53 -16.46 15.57
C LEU A 375 -10.48 -17.58 16.04
N PRO A 376 -10.14 -18.87 15.85
CA PRO A 376 -10.73 -19.93 16.65
C PRO A 376 -10.36 -19.64 18.10
N VAL A 377 -11.24 -18.98 18.85
CA VAL A 377 -11.04 -18.81 20.29
C VAL A 377 -11.12 -20.20 20.88
N MET A 378 -9.96 -20.78 21.21
CA MET A 378 -9.86 -22.14 21.71
C MET A 378 -10.92 -22.38 22.79
N PRO A 379 -11.58 -23.55 22.82
CA PRO A 379 -12.63 -23.79 23.80
C PRO A 379 -12.19 -23.57 25.26
N ASN A 380 -10.89 -23.59 25.54
CA ASN A 380 -10.31 -23.36 26.87
C ASN A 380 -9.96 -21.89 27.17
N SER A 381 -10.09 -20.96 26.22
CA SER A 381 -9.88 -19.54 26.45
C SER A 381 -11.11 -18.91 27.12
N LYS A 382 -10.90 -18.03 28.10
CA LYS A 382 -11.97 -17.31 28.83
C LYS A 382 -12.89 -16.50 27.90
N ASN A 383 -12.38 -16.11 26.74
CA ASN A 383 -13.10 -15.32 25.75
C ASN A 383 -13.89 -16.20 24.75
N SER A 384 -13.83 -17.53 24.88
CA SER A 384 -14.56 -18.46 24.01
C SER A 384 -16.02 -18.61 24.44
N LYS A 385 -16.95 -18.59 23.48
CA LYS A 385 -18.34 -19.00 23.73
C LYS A 385 -18.47 -20.46 24.20
N TRP A 386 -17.41 -21.26 24.02
CA TRP A 386 -17.32 -22.65 24.46
C TRP A 386 -16.64 -22.84 25.83
N PHE A 387 -16.16 -21.76 26.46
CA PHE A 387 -15.38 -21.82 27.70
C PHE A 387 -16.11 -22.49 28.87
N SER A 388 -17.39 -22.16 29.06
CA SER A 388 -18.22 -22.79 30.09
C SER A 388 -18.35 -24.30 29.85
N ARG A 389 -18.67 -24.71 28.62
CA ARG A 389 -18.79 -26.12 28.20
C ARG A 389 -17.47 -26.88 28.34
N PHE A 390 -16.35 -26.26 27.98
CA PHE A 390 -15.02 -26.82 28.17
C PHE A 390 -14.74 -27.04 29.66
N LYS A 391 -14.88 -26.00 30.49
CA LYS A 391 -14.67 -26.07 31.94
C LYS A 391 -15.53 -27.14 32.61
N ASP A 392 -16.78 -27.29 32.18
CA ASP A 392 -17.70 -28.28 32.74
C ASP A 392 -17.34 -29.73 32.37
N LYS A 393 -16.74 -29.96 31.20
CA LYS A 393 -16.20 -31.28 30.83
C LYS A 393 -15.04 -31.71 31.74
N PHE A 394 -14.23 -30.78 32.25
CA PHE A 394 -13.14 -31.10 33.19
C PHE A 394 -13.60 -31.16 34.65
N LYS A 395 -14.68 -30.46 35.01
CA LYS A 395 -15.28 -30.60 36.35
C LYS A 395 -15.98 -31.94 36.57
N LYS A 396 -16.57 -32.53 35.52
CA LYS A 396 -17.25 -33.84 35.60
C LYS A 396 -16.32 -35.05 35.82
N LYS A 397 -15.00 -34.86 35.82
CA LYS A 397 -14.01 -35.94 36.08
C LYS A 397 -13.40 -35.94 37.49
N LYS A 398 -13.90 -35.14 38.45
CA LYS A 398 -13.50 -35.27 39.86
C LYS A 398 -14.25 -36.40 40.57
N GLY A 399 -14.17 -37.60 40.00
CA GLY A 399 -14.84 -38.81 40.50
C GLY A 399 -14.19 -40.09 40.00
N CYS A 400 -12.85 -40.10 39.93
CA CYS A 400 -12.06 -41.33 39.91
C CYS A 400 -11.17 -41.32 41.15
#